data_AF-A0A962GWF1-F1
#
_entry.id   AF-A0A962GWF1-F1
#
_cell.length_a   1.000
_cell.length_b   1.000
_cell.length_c   1.000
_cell.angle_alpha   90.00
_cell.angle_beta   90.00
_cell.angle_gamma   90.00
#
_symmetry.space_group_name_H-M   'P 1'
#
loop_
_entity.id
_entity.type
_entity.pdbx_description
1 polymer ?
#
loop_
_entity_poly.entity_id
_entity_poly.type
_entity_poly.pdbx_seq_one_letter_code
_entity_poly.pdbx_strand_id
1 'polypeptide(L)'
;MTTLNQFPNIPGFQKEALEPLRAFNGVAVEAFERLSQQNYAVLGDCINFAVEQARLPTNVANYGEFLTRQMEFTRAFGEQLVRRTQEYVEIAGSVQAKAQATVAASQTKAA
;
A
#
# COMPACT_ATOMS: atom_id res chain seq x y z
N MET A 1 -2.03 36.47 46.10
CA MET A 1 -1.73 35.02 46.13
C MET A 1 -2.03 34.46 44.75
N THR A 2 -1.00 34.36 43.92
CA THR A 2 -1.13 34.16 42.47
C THR A 2 -0.86 32.69 42.16
N THR A 3 -1.92 31.98 41.76
CA THR A 3 -1.99 30.81 40.86
C THR A 3 -0.70 30.02 40.57
N LEU A 4 -0.06 29.44 41.59
CA LEU A 4 1.10 28.53 41.45
C LEU A 4 0.71 27.03 41.41
N ASN A 5 -0.58 26.71 41.23
CA ASN A 5 -1.11 25.33 41.17
C ASN A 5 -1.51 24.86 39.77
N GLN A 6 -1.02 25.51 38.71
CA GLN A 6 -1.28 25.10 37.32
C GLN A 6 -0.08 24.41 36.66
N PHE A 7 0.75 23.66 37.41
CA PHE A 7 1.64 22.73 36.75
C PHE A 7 0.78 21.65 36.09
N PRO A 8 0.73 21.57 34.75
CA PRO A 8 -0.07 20.54 34.09
C PRO A 8 0.47 19.18 34.53
N ASN A 9 -0.43 18.23 34.73
CA ASN A 9 -0.09 16.86 35.08
C ASN A 9 0.69 16.23 33.90
N ILE A 10 2.01 16.45 33.86
CA ILE A 10 2.92 16.10 32.75
C ILE A 10 2.77 14.63 32.30
N PRO A 11 2.56 13.64 33.18
CA PRO A 11 2.38 12.25 32.77
C PRO A 11 1.06 11.99 31.99
N GLY A 12 -0.02 12.70 32.34
CA GLY A 12 -1.32 12.56 31.66
C GLY A 12 -1.32 13.22 30.28
N PHE A 13 -0.76 14.42 30.19
CA PHE A 13 -0.66 15.19 28.95
C PHE A 13 0.19 14.48 27.88
N GLN A 14 1.27 13.80 28.30
CA GLN A 14 2.06 12.98 27.39
C GLN A 14 1.24 11.82 26.83
N LYS A 15 0.44 11.13 27.64
CA LYS A 15 -0.31 9.96 27.18
C LYS A 15 -1.45 10.33 26.22
N GLU A 16 -2.23 11.35 26.55
CA GLU A 16 -3.35 11.82 25.71
C GLU A 16 -2.89 12.49 24.42
N ALA A 17 -1.79 13.24 24.42
CA ALA A 17 -1.27 13.88 23.21
C ALA A 17 -0.50 12.91 22.29
N LEU A 18 0.14 11.87 22.84
CA LEU A 18 0.96 10.93 22.06
C LEU A 18 0.17 9.74 21.50
N GLU A 19 -0.97 9.37 22.09
CA GLU A 19 -1.79 8.26 21.58
C GLU A 19 -2.29 8.48 20.13
N PRO A 20 -2.84 9.65 19.76
CA PRO A 20 -3.26 9.94 18.38
C PRO A 20 -2.08 9.88 17.39
N LEU A 21 -0.92 10.43 17.78
CA LEU A 21 0.29 10.38 16.97
C LEU A 21 0.79 8.95 16.77
N ARG A 22 0.73 8.12 17.82
CA ARG A 22 1.10 6.70 17.73
C ARG A 22 0.14 5.93 16.83
N ALA A 23 -1.17 6.17 16.94
CA ALA A 23 -2.17 5.54 16.08
C ALA A 23 -1.98 5.94 14.60
N PHE A 24 -1.76 7.22 14.33
CA PHE A 24 -1.47 7.72 12.99
C PHE A 24 -0.17 7.12 12.42
N ASN A 25 0.90 7.05 13.22
CA ASN A 25 2.15 6.40 12.81
C ASN A 25 1.92 4.92 12.46
N GLY A 26 1.06 4.22 13.20
CA GLY A 26 0.67 2.84 12.86
C GLY A 26 0.03 2.72 11.48
N VAL A 27 -0.91 3.62 11.16
CA VAL A 27 -1.54 3.68 9.82
C VAL A 27 -0.50 3.97 8.73
N ALA A 28 0.43 4.90 8.98
CA ALA A 28 1.47 5.26 8.01
C ALA A 28 2.46 4.11 7.75
N VAL A 29 2.90 3.39 8.80
CA VAL A 29 3.78 2.23 8.67
C VAL A 29 3.10 1.11 7.89
N GLU A 30 1.83 0.82 8.20
CA GLU A 30 1.07 -0.19 7.47
C GLU A 30 0.89 0.19 5.99
N ALA A 31 0.59 1.47 5.71
CA ALA A 31 0.49 1.98 4.34
C ALA A 31 1.80 1.77 3.57
N PHE A 32 2.92 2.12 4.21
CA PHE A 32 4.25 1.96 3.62
C PHE A 32 4.58 0.49 3.34
N GLU A 33 4.28 -0.40 4.28
CA GLU A 33 4.48 -1.84 4.11
C GLU A 33 3.67 -2.36 2.92
N ARG A 34 2.36 -2.08 2.87
CA ARG A 34 1.48 -2.55 1.80
C ARG A 34 1.87 -2.00 0.44
N LEU A 35 2.22 -0.70 0.35
CA LEU A 35 2.70 -0.10 -0.90
C LEU A 35 4.03 -0.72 -1.35
N SER A 36 4.94 -1.00 -0.42
CA SER A 36 6.24 -1.61 -0.73
C SER A 36 6.06 -3.03 -1.26
N GLN A 37 5.22 -3.84 -0.60
CA GLN A 37 4.87 -5.18 -1.06
C GLN A 37 4.21 -5.14 -2.45
N GLN A 38 3.31 -4.17 -2.68
CA GLN A 38 2.65 -4.00 -3.96
C GLN A 38 3.64 -3.62 -5.07
N ASN A 39 4.55 -2.69 -4.82
CA ASN A 39 5.60 -2.33 -5.77
C ASN A 39 6.50 -3.52 -6.11
N TYR A 40 6.86 -4.32 -5.11
CA TYR A 40 7.64 -5.54 -5.31
C TYR A 40 6.90 -6.55 -6.19
N ALA A 41 5.59 -6.71 -5.99
CA ALA A 41 4.76 -7.59 -6.79
C ALA A 41 4.67 -7.14 -8.26
N VAL A 42 4.50 -5.83 -8.51
CA VAL A 42 4.52 -5.25 -9.87
C VAL A 42 5.87 -5.48 -10.56
N LEU A 43 6.98 -5.24 -9.85
CA LEU A 43 8.32 -5.51 -10.40
C LEU A 43 8.51 -6.99 -10.74
N GLY A 44 8.02 -7.89 -9.88
CA GLY A 44 8.02 -9.33 -10.14
C GLY A 44 7.25 -9.68 -11.42
N ASP A 45 6.06 -9.11 -11.60
CA ASP A 45 5.24 -9.33 -12.81
C ASP A 45 5.96 -8.84 -14.08
N CYS A 46 6.63 -7.67 -14.03
CA CYS A 46 7.43 -7.15 -15.13
C CYS A 46 8.63 -8.06 -15.48
N ILE A 47 9.34 -8.56 -14.45
CA ILE A 47 10.48 -9.47 -14.64
C ILE A 47 10.00 -10.78 -15.27
N ASN A 48 8.90 -11.35 -14.76
CA ASN A 48 8.32 -12.57 -15.32
C ASN A 48 7.95 -12.39 -16.79
N PHE A 49 7.28 -11.27 -17.14
CA PHE A 49 6.98 -10.96 -18.53
C PHE A 49 8.25 -10.88 -19.40
N ALA A 50 9.29 -10.19 -18.93
CA ALA A 50 10.55 -10.09 -19.68
C ALA A 50 11.23 -11.45 -19.87
N VAL A 51 11.22 -12.31 -18.86
CA VAL A 51 11.77 -13.67 -18.93
C VAL A 51 10.99 -14.54 -19.91
N GLU A 52 9.65 -14.50 -19.88
CA GLU A 52 8.82 -15.24 -20.83
C GLU A 52 9.08 -14.78 -22.27
N GLN A 53 9.12 -13.46 -22.51
CA GLN A 53 9.43 -12.90 -23.83
C GLN A 53 10.83 -13.31 -24.32
N ALA A 54 11.83 -13.37 -23.43
CA ALA A 54 13.19 -13.80 -23.78
C ALA A 54 13.28 -15.30 -24.11
N ARG A 55 12.47 -16.14 -23.45
CA ARG A 55 12.42 -17.60 -23.68
C ARG A 55 11.50 -17.99 -24.82
N LEU A 56 10.62 -17.09 -25.24
CA LEU A 56 9.62 -17.39 -26.24
C LEU A 56 10.20 -17.94 -27.57
N PRO A 57 11.28 -17.37 -28.15
CA PRO A 57 11.85 -17.89 -29.39
C PRO A 57 12.44 -19.29 -29.26
N THR A 58 12.84 -19.72 -28.05
CA THR A 58 13.44 -21.05 -27.83
C THR A 58 12.41 -22.13 -27.55
N ASN A 59 11.16 -21.76 -27.30
CA ASN A 59 10.11 -22.66 -26.81
C ASN A 59 9.00 -22.92 -27.82
N VAL A 60 9.10 -22.39 -29.05
CA VAL A 60 8.07 -22.50 -30.10
C VAL A 60 8.65 -23.15 -31.34
N ALA A 61 7.84 -23.95 -32.03
CA ALA A 61 8.27 -24.74 -33.18
C ALA A 61 8.30 -23.92 -34.49
N ASN A 62 7.52 -22.84 -34.57
CA ASN A 62 7.40 -22.02 -35.77
C ASN A 62 6.94 -20.59 -35.44
N TYR A 63 6.99 -19.73 -36.46
CA TYR A 63 6.64 -18.31 -36.34
C TYR A 63 5.16 -18.05 -36.04
N GLY A 64 4.24 -18.90 -36.50
CA GLY A 64 2.82 -18.77 -36.17
C GLY A 64 2.58 -18.97 -34.68
N GLU A 65 3.17 -20.03 -34.11
CA GLU A 65 3.10 -20.31 -32.68
C GLU A 65 3.76 -19.20 -31.85
N PHE A 66 4.89 -18.66 -32.30
CA PHE A 66 5.53 -17.48 -31.69
C PHE A 66 4.55 -16.31 -31.54
N LEU A 67 3.88 -15.92 -32.63
CA LEU A 67 2.95 -14.79 -32.61
C LEU A 67 1.75 -15.05 -31.69
N THR A 68 1.17 -16.25 -31.76
CA THR A 68 0.05 -16.63 -30.88
C THR A 68 0.44 -16.52 -29.41
N ARG A 69 1.58 -17.11 -29.02
CA ARG A 69 2.09 -17.07 -27.66
C ARG A 69 2.46 -15.67 -27.19
N GLN A 70 3.08 -14.87 -28.06
CA GLN A 70 3.41 -13.48 -27.74
C GLN A 70 2.16 -12.65 -27.42
N MET A 71 1.08 -12.83 -28.19
CA MET A 71 -0.20 -12.17 -27.93
C MET A 71 -0.83 -12.64 -26.62
N GLU A 72 -0.83 -13.95 -26.36
CA GLU A 72 -1.33 -14.54 -25.10
C GLU A 72 -0.62 -13.94 -23.88
N PHE A 73 0.73 -13.95 -23.88
CA PHE A 73 1.51 -13.41 -22.76
C PHE A 73 1.32 -11.91 -22.58
N THR A 74 1.29 -11.15 -23.68
CA THR A 74 1.06 -9.69 -23.61
C THR A 74 -0.32 -9.38 -23.04
N ARG A 75 -1.35 -10.13 -23.46
CA ARG A 75 -2.70 -9.99 -22.92
C ARG A 75 -2.75 -10.32 -21.44
N ALA A 76 -2.20 -11.46 -21.04
CA ALA A 76 -2.18 -11.90 -19.65
C ALA A 76 -1.44 -10.88 -18.76
N PHE A 77 -0.31 -10.34 -19.24
CA PHE A 77 0.41 -9.29 -18.53
C PHE A 77 -0.41 -8.00 -18.39
N GLY A 78 -1.12 -7.59 -19.45
CA GLY A 78 -2.04 -6.45 -19.39
C GLY A 78 -3.16 -6.65 -18.37
N GLU A 79 -3.80 -7.82 -18.36
CA GLU A 79 -4.82 -8.19 -17.38
C GLU A 79 -4.26 -8.16 -15.94
N GLN A 80 -3.03 -8.60 -15.74
CA GLN A 80 -2.33 -8.55 -14.46
C GLN A 80 -2.06 -7.11 -14.01
N LEU A 81 -1.61 -6.21 -14.90
CA LEU A 81 -1.40 -4.79 -14.56
C LEU A 81 -2.70 -4.07 -14.17
N VAL A 82 -3.83 -4.43 -14.80
CA VAL A 82 -5.15 -3.91 -14.41
C VAL A 82 -5.49 -4.33 -12.98
N ARG A 83 -5.25 -5.59 -12.61
CA ARG A 83 -5.42 -6.06 -11.22
C ARG A 83 -4.52 -5.32 -10.25
N ARG A 84 -3.23 -5.12 -10.60
CA ARG A 84 -2.29 -4.33 -9.78
C ARG A 84 -2.77 -2.91 -9.53
N THR A 85 -3.37 -2.28 -10.54
CA THR A 85 -3.97 -0.95 -10.40
C THR A 85 -5.13 -0.95 -9.41
N GLN A 86 -6.01 -1.96 -9.48
CA GLN A 86 -7.13 -2.10 -8.53
C GLN A 86 -6.62 -2.29 -7.10
N GLU A 87 -5.59 -3.11 -6.91
CA GLU A 87 -4.95 -3.31 -5.60
C GLU A 87 -4.36 -2.01 -5.03
N TYR A 88 -3.77 -1.13 -5.85
CA TYR A 88 -3.33 0.21 -5.38
C TYR A 88 -4.51 1.07 -4.92
N VAL A 89 -5.63 1.05 -5.65
CA VAL A 89 -6.85 1.77 -5.26
C VAL A 89 -7.37 1.25 -3.93
N GLU A 90 -7.36 -0.06 -3.71
CA GLU A 90 -7.75 -0.67 -2.44
C GLU A 90 -6.82 -0.28 -1.28
N ILE A 91 -5.49 -0.25 -1.51
CA ILE A 91 -4.53 0.22 -0.51
C ILE A 91 -4.84 1.68 -0.15
N ALA A 92 -5.00 2.56 -1.14
CA ALA A 92 -5.32 3.96 -0.92
C ALA A 92 -6.63 4.15 -0.15
N GLY A 93 -7.69 3.43 -0.54
CA GLY A 93 -9.00 3.46 0.13
C GLY A 93 -8.91 2.97 1.58
N SER A 94 -8.16 1.88 1.82
CA SER A 94 -7.93 1.35 3.17
C SER A 94 -7.18 2.35 4.05
N VAL A 95 -6.16 3.02 3.53
CA VAL A 95 -5.39 4.03 4.28
C VAL A 95 -6.27 5.24 4.60
N GLN A 96 -7.05 5.73 3.64
CA GLN A 96 -7.98 6.82 3.85
C GLN A 96 -9.01 6.50 4.94
N ALA A 97 -9.64 5.31 4.87
CA ALA A 97 -10.61 4.88 5.87
C ALA A 97 -10.00 4.80 7.28
N LYS A 98 -8.79 4.24 7.41
CA LYS A 98 -8.08 4.13 8.69
C LYS A 98 -7.65 5.48 9.24
N ALA A 99 -7.19 6.40 8.38
CA ALA A 99 -6.85 7.75 8.77
C ALA A 99 -8.08 8.51 9.30
N GLN A 100 -9.22 8.43 8.60
CA GLN A 100 -10.48 9.04 9.05
C GLN A 100 -10.94 8.46 10.39
N ALA A 101 -10.89 7.15 10.56
CA ALA A 101 -11.23 6.49 11.82
C ALA A 101 -10.32 6.95 12.98
N THR A 102 -9.02 7.12 12.71
CA THR A 102 -8.04 7.62 13.69
C THR A 102 -8.37 9.06 14.11
N VAL A 103 -8.69 9.93 13.14
CA VAL A 103 -9.08 11.32 13.42
C VAL A 103 -10.38 11.37 14.21
N ALA A 104 -11.41 10.60 13.84
CA ALA A 104 -12.69 10.54 14.55
C ALA A 104 -12.50 10.08 16.01
N ALA A 105 -11.73 9.02 16.24
CA ALA A 105 -11.43 8.52 17.58
C ALA A 105 -10.66 9.54 18.45
N SER A 106 -9.85 10.39 17.82
CA SER A 106 -9.11 11.47 18.50
C SER A 106 -10.05 12.59 18.97
N GLN A 107 -11.09 12.90 18.19
CA GLN A 107 -12.09 13.91 18.51
C GLN A 107 -13.06 13.44 19.61
N THR A 108 -13.45 12.17 19.61
CA THR A 108 -14.33 11.60 20.66
C THR A 108 -13.65 11.53 22.03
N LYS A 109 -12.32 11.37 22.10
CA LYS A 109 -11.57 11.39 23.37
C LYS A 109 -11.37 12.81 23.95
N ALA A 110 -11.55 13.86 23.14
CA ALA A 110 -11.35 15.25 23.55
C ALA A 110 -12.65 15.98 23.96
N ALA A 111 -13.80 15.32 23.83
CA ALA A 111 -15.14 15.81 24.20
C ALA A 111 -15.64 15.12 25.47
#